data_AF-A0A533V7L3-F1
#
_entry.id   AF-A0A533V7L3-F1
#
_cell.length_a   1.000
_cell.length_b   1.000
_cell.length_c   1.000
_cell.angle_alpha   90.00
_cell.angle_beta   90.00
_cell.angle_gamma   90.00
#
_symmetry.space_group_name_H-M   'P 1'
#
loop_
_entity.id
_entity.type
_entity.pdbx_description
1 polymer ?
#
loop_
_entity_poly.entity_id
_entity_poly.type
_entity_poly.pdbx_seq_one_letter_code
_entity_poly.pdbx_strand_id
1 'polypeptide(L)'
;MTDNYLEVHGYNDNVFALGDCACVMDSNTNKPCPPTAQHALRQAKVVANNISALIKHKDKKRGKKMNKKRFDYKTKGMMASIGKKNGVAILFGYKIHGVLAWAIWRFYYLSTLPTMQKKLRVMVDWFIDLLFKRDVTRLRTPTMSEAFNLSKEKEIK
;
A
#
# COMPACT_ATOMS: atom_id res chain seq x y z
N MET A 1 14.18 -10.32 -11.62
CA MET A 1 14.19 -8.92 -12.12
C MET A 1 13.18 -8.83 -13.25
N THR A 2 12.40 -7.76 -13.31
CA THR A 2 11.38 -7.57 -14.37
C THR A 2 11.79 -6.49 -15.35
N ASP A 3 11.26 -6.56 -16.58
CA ASP A 3 11.41 -5.51 -17.57
C ASP A 3 10.46 -4.32 -17.32
N ASN A 4 10.49 -3.33 -18.22
CA ASN A 4 9.62 -2.14 -18.17
C ASN A 4 8.13 -2.42 -18.44
N TYR A 5 7.78 -3.65 -18.85
CA TYR A 5 6.41 -4.12 -19.05
C TYR A 5 5.94 -5.04 -17.91
N LEU A 6 6.78 -5.22 -16.89
CA LEU A 6 6.58 -6.05 -15.70
C LEU A 6 6.62 -7.56 -15.99
N GLU A 7 7.29 -7.95 -17.07
CA GLU A 7 7.56 -9.34 -17.44
C GLU A 7 8.86 -9.84 -16.79
N VAL A 8 8.87 -11.09 -16.33
CA VAL A 8 10.03 -11.68 -15.66
C VAL A 8 11.09 -12.08 -16.68
N HIS A 9 12.32 -11.60 -16.50
CA HIS A 9 13.45 -11.99 -17.34
C HIS A 9 13.76 -13.49 -17.22
N GLY A 10 14.07 -14.14 -18.35
CA GLY A 10 14.45 -15.56 -18.41
C GLY A 10 13.29 -16.55 -18.60
N TYR A 11 12.05 -16.06 -18.67
CA TYR A 11 10.87 -16.89 -18.94
C TYR A 11 10.16 -16.42 -20.23
N ASN A 12 9.90 -17.35 -21.15
CA ASN A 12 9.23 -17.07 -22.41
C ASN A 12 7.69 -17.20 -22.34
N ASP A 13 7.15 -17.57 -21.19
CA ASP A 13 5.75 -17.98 -21.01
C ASP A 13 4.78 -16.84 -20.65
N ASN A 14 5.12 -15.59 -20.96
CA ASN A 14 4.32 -14.40 -20.56
C ASN A 14 4.10 -14.34 -19.03
N VAL A 15 5.17 -14.56 -18.26
CA VAL A 15 5.15 -14.49 -16.80
C VAL A 15 5.33 -13.05 -16.34
N PHE A 16 4.45 -12.57 -15.48
CA PHE A 16 4.49 -11.21 -14.91
C PHE A 16 4.76 -11.26 -13.42
N ALA A 17 5.49 -10.26 -12.90
CA ALA A 17 5.68 -10.06 -11.46
C ALA A 17 5.51 -8.58 -11.10
N LEU A 18 4.95 -8.30 -9.93
CA LEU A 18 4.67 -6.95 -9.43
C LEU A 18 4.61 -6.91 -7.90
N GLY A 19 4.66 -5.72 -7.33
CA GLY A 19 4.65 -5.52 -5.89
C GLY A 19 5.98 -5.93 -5.24
N ASP A 20 5.91 -6.31 -3.98
CA ASP A 20 7.11 -6.50 -3.15
C ASP A 20 7.94 -7.74 -3.55
N CYS A 21 7.36 -8.68 -4.32
CA CYS A 21 8.08 -9.84 -4.84
C CYS A 21 8.85 -9.53 -6.14
N ALA A 22 8.69 -8.34 -6.72
CA ALA A 22 9.31 -7.95 -7.98
C ALA A 22 10.30 -6.80 -7.80
N CYS A 23 11.51 -6.98 -8.31
CA CYS A 23 12.45 -5.87 -8.51
C CYS A 23 12.12 -5.18 -9.84
N VAL A 24 11.28 -4.15 -9.76
CA VAL A 24 10.86 -3.30 -10.89
C VAL A 24 11.75 -2.06 -10.93
N MET A 25 12.36 -1.77 -12.07
CA MET A 25 13.18 -0.58 -12.25
C MET A 25 12.29 0.59 -12.72
N ASP A 26 12.47 1.75 -12.10
CA ASP A 26 11.84 3.00 -12.56
C ASP A 26 12.56 3.47 -13.84
N SER A 27 11.79 3.64 -14.91
CA SER A 27 12.29 4.07 -16.23
C SER A 27 12.95 5.44 -16.22
N ASN A 28 12.62 6.31 -15.27
CA ASN A 28 13.18 7.66 -15.20
C ASN A 28 14.47 7.73 -14.39
N THR A 29 14.58 6.92 -13.33
CA THR A 29 15.69 7.01 -12.37
C THR A 29 16.67 5.85 -12.46
N ASN A 30 16.34 4.78 -13.20
CA ASN A 30 17.07 3.51 -13.26
C ASN A 30 17.34 2.90 -11.86
N LYS A 31 16.50 3.22 -10.88
CA LYS A 31 16.55 2.67 -9.52
C LYS A 31 15.35 1.74 -9.28
N PRO A 32 15.47 0.76 -8.38
CA PRO A 32 14.32 -0.06 -7.99
C PRO A 32 13.20 0.83 -7.44
N CYS A 33 11.97 0.57 -7.88
CA CYS A 33 10.80 1.23 -7.33
C CYS A 33 10.67 0.93 -5.84
N PRO A 34 10.30 1.91 -5.00
CA PRO A 34 10.05 1.68 -3.59
C PRO A 34 8.95 0.61 -3.37
N PRO A 35 9.11 -0.30 -2.38
CA PRO A 35 8.11 -1.32 -2.05
C PRO A 35 6.94 -0.68 -1.27
N THR A 36 6.07 0.03 -2.00
CA THR A 36 4.89 0.67 -1.42
C THR A 36 3.62 0.19 -2.08
N ALA A 37 2.54 0.13 -1.30
CA ALA A 37 1.21 -0.24 -1.82
C ALA A 37 0.77 0.62 -3.01
N GLN A 38 1.19 1.90 -3.06
CA GLN A 38 0.93 2.78 -4.20
C GLN A 38 1.59 2.27 -5.48
N HIS A 39 2.86 1.85 -5.43
CA HIS A 39 3.54 1.28 -6.59
C HIS A 39 2.91 -0.06 -6.98
N ALA A 40 2.66 -0.95 -6.03
CA ALA A 40 2.04 -2.25 -6.28
C ALA A 40 0.67 -2.10 -6.97
N LEU A 41 -0.19 -1.18 -6.52
CA LEU A 41 -1.50 -0.93 -7.13
C LEU A 41 -1.38 -0.40 -8.57
N ARG A 42 -0.36 0.44 -8.83
CA ARG A 42 -0.11 0.99 -10.17
C ARG A 42 0.47 -0.06 -11.11
N GLN A 43 1.40 -0.87 -10.63
CA GLN A 43 1.98 -2.01 -11.34
C GLN A 43 0.88 -3.02 -11.69
N ALA A 44 0.00 -3.36 -10.74
CA ALA A 44 -1.14 -4.25 -10.98
C ALA A 44 -2.03 -3.77 -12.14
N LYS A 45 -2.31 -2.45 -12.21
CA LYS A 45 -3.08 -1.87 -13.32
C LYS A 45 -2.35 -1.97 -14.66
N VAL A 46 -1.02 -1.86 -14.68
CA VAL A 46 -0.22 -2.03 -15.90
C VAL A 46 -0.22 -3.49 -16.34
N VAL A 47 0.06 -4.44 -15.43
CA VAL A 47 0.02 -5.88 -15.71
C VAL A 47 -1.35 -6.31 -16.24
N ALA A 48 -2.45 -5.88 -15.60
CA ALA A 48 -3.80 -6.20 -16.05
C ALA A 48 -4.06 -5.73 -17.50
N ASN A 49 -3.58 -4.54 -17.87
CA ASN A 49 -3.70 -4.04 -19.25
C ASN A 49 -2.83 -4.86 -20.22
N ASN A 50 -1.62 -5.22 -19.83
CA ASN A 50 -0.70 -6.00 -20.66
C ASN A 50 -1.23 -7.41 -20.91
N ILE A 51 -1.75 -8.08 -19.87
CA ILE A 51 -2.41 -9.38 -20.00
C ILE A 51 -3.65 -9.28 -20.91
N SER A 52 -4.50 -8.25 -20.73
CA SER A 52 -5.66 -8.05 -21.61
C SER A 52 -5.26 -7.83 -23.08
N ALA A 53 -4.18 -7.07 -23.31
CA ALA A 53 -3.63 -6.86 -24.65
C ALA A 53 -3.10 -8.17 -25.26
N LEU A 54 -2.39 -8.98 -24.48
CA LEU A 54 -1.87 -10.29 -24.90
C LEU A 54 -3.00 -11.23 -25.34
N ILE A 55 -4.05 -11.36 -24.53
CA ILE A 55 -5.21 -12.23 -24.83
C ILE A 55 -5.88 -11.77 -26.13
N LYS A 56 -6.20 -10.47 -26.25
CA LYS A 56 -6.87 -9.91 -27.44
C LYS A 56 -6.03 -10.04 -28.72
N HIS A 57 -4.72 -10.06 -28.61
CA HIS A 57 -3.82 -10.23 -29.74
C HIS A 57 -3.72 -11.70 -30.19
N LYS A 58 -3.80 -12.67 -29.26
CA LYS A 58 -3.92 -14.08 -29.62
C LYS A 58 -5.20 -14.35 -30.43
N ASP A 59 -6.31 -13.69 -30.07
CA ASP A 59 -7.61 -13.89 -30.73
C ASP A 59 -7.72 -13.23 -32.11
N LYS A 60 -6.94 -12.17 -32.38
CA LYS A 60 -6.95 -11.48 -33.68
C LYS A 60 -5.91 -12.10 -34.60
N LYS A 61 -6.37 -12.77 -35.67
CA LYS A 61 -5.51 -13.23 -36.79
C LYS A 61 -4.52 -12.12 -37.17
N ARG A 62 -3.23 -12.45 -37.03
CA ARG A 62 -2.01 -11.68 -37.36
C ARG A 62 -2.27 -10.36 -38.09
N GLY A 63 -2.13 -9.23 -37.40
CA GLY A 63 -2.14 -7.90 -38.06
C GLY A 63 -2.25 -6.70 -37.12
N LYS A 64 -2.85 -6.85 -35.93
CA LYS A 64 -2.97 -5.73 -34.98
C LYS A 64 -1.74 -5.68 -34.05
N LYS A 65 -0.92 -4.64 -34.16
CA LYS A 65 0.29 -4.44 -33.33
C LYS A 65 -0.06 -4.51 -31.83
N MET A 66 0.65 -5.36 -31.09
CA MET A 66 0.52 -5.49 -29.64
C MET A 66 0.87 -4.15 -28.97
N ASN A 67 -0.08 -3.52 -28.29
CA ASN A 67 0.16 -2.27 -27.57
C ASN A 67 0.33 -2.54 -26.06
N LYS A 68 1.48 -3.09 -25.68
CA LYS A 68 1.84 -3.25 -24.25
C LYS A 68 2.13 -1.88 -23.66
N LYS A 69 1.64 -1.65 -22.43
CA LYS A 69 1.87 -0.44 -21.66
C LYS A 69 3.11 -0.60 -20.80
N ARG A 70 4.03 0.36 -20.91
CA ARG A 70 5.18 0.47 -20.01
C ARG A 70 4.74 0.95 -18.63
N PHE A 71 5.39 0.45 -17.59
CA PHE A 71 5.24 0.97 -16.24
C PHE A 71 6.06 2.26 -16.11
N ASP A 72 5.36 3.37 -15.92
CA ASP A 72 5.94 4.65 -15.57
C ASP A 72 5.03 5.28 -14.50
N TYR A 73 5.58 5.45 -13.31
CA TYR A 73 4.83 6.00 -12.18
C TYR A 73 5.69 6.93 -11.35
N LYS A 74 5.27 8.19 -11.31
CA LYS A 74 5.81 9.20 -10.40
C LYS A 74 4.95 9.28 -9.14
N THR A 75 5.58 9.06 -7.98
CA THR A 75 4.93 9.23 -6.68
C THR A 75 4.53 10.70 -6.51
N LYS A 76 3.24 10.96 -6.26
CA LYS A 76 2.70 12.32 -6.10
C LYS A 76 2.88 12.88 -4.68
N GLY A 77 3.13 11.99 -3.72
CA GLY A 77 3.26 12.36 -2.32
C GLY A 77 3.18 11.16 -1.39
N MET A 78 3.51 11.39 -0.12
CA MET A 78 3.47 10.41 0.96
C MET A 78 2.87 11.04 2.20
N MET A 79 2.10 10.29 2.98
CA MET A 79 1.43 10.78 4.18
C MET A 79 1.47 9.71 5.26
N ALA A 80 1.62 10.13 6.51
CA ALA A 80 1.60 9.26 7.68
C ALA A 80 0.90 9.96 8.85
N SER A 81 0.06 9.21 9.57
CA SER A 81 -0.52 9.63 10.85
C SER A 81 0.37 9.12 11.97
N ILE A 82 0.75 9.98 12.93
CA ILE A 82 1.67 9.67 14.05
C ILE A 82 0.89 9.54 15.37
N GLY A 83 -0.44 9.53 15.32
CA GLY A 83 -1.30 9.45 16.51
C GLY A 83 -1.52 10.80 17.19
N LYS A 84 -2.33 10.83 18.26
CA LYS A 84 -2.73 12.06 18.98
C LYS A 84 -3.23 13.21 18.08
N LYS A 85 -3.96 12.88 17.01
CA LYS A 85 -4.45 13.85 16.00
C LYS A 85 -3.31 14.60 15.25
N ASN A 86 -2.12 14.02 15.17
CA ASN A 86 -0.98 14.56 14.43
C ASN A 86 -0.58 13.65 13.26
N GLY A 87 -0.05 14.28 12.21
CA GLY A 87 0.47 13.59 11.04
C GLY A 87 1.54 14.41 10.33
N VAL A 88 2.14 13.79 9.31
CA VAL A 88 3.08 14.39 8.36
C VAL A 88 2.65 14.02 6.95
N ALA A 89 2.76 14.97 6.04
CA ALA A 89 2.39 14.79 4.65
C ALA A 89 3.36 15.54 3.74
N ILE A 90 3.76 14.91 2.66
CA ILE A 90 4.47 15.51 1.54
C ILE A 90 3.56 15.38 0.33
N LEU A 91 3.02 16.47 -0.17
CA LEU A 91 2.08 16.50 -1.31
C LEU A 91 2.64 17.44 -2.37
N PHE A 92 2.90 16.91 -3.57
CA PHE A 92 3.42 17.71 -4.70
C PHE A 92 4.67 18.55 -4.35
N GLY A 93 5.49 18.09 -3.40
CA GLY A 93 6.68 18.80 -2.91
C GLY A 93 6.46 19.67 -1.67
N TYR A 94 5.22 19.96 -1.28
CA TYR A 94 4.91 20.71 -0.06
C TYR A 94 4.90 19.80 1.18
N LYS A 95 5.59 20.23 2.24
CA LYS A 95 5.62 19.53 3.54
C LYS A 95 4.55 20.14 4.45
N ILE A 96 3.66 19.31 4.95
CA ILE A 96 2.57 19.68 5.87
C ILE A 96 2.71 18.81 7.12
N HIS A 97 2.52 19.38 8.30
CA HIS A 97 2.62 18.66 9.57
C HIS A 97 1.50 19.05 10.55
N GLY A 98 1.37 18.27 11.62
CA GLY A 98 0.43 18.51 12.71
C GLY A 98 -1.00 18.09 12.38
N VAL A 99 -1.97 18.83 12.93
CA VAL A 99 -3.40 18.52 12.82
C VAL A 99 -3.90 18.63 11.38
N LEU A 100 -3.34 19.55 10.59
CA LEU A 100 -3.72 19.72 9.19
C LEU A 100 -3.33 18.49 8.34
N ALA A 101 -2.10 17.99 8.52
CA ALA A 101 -1.66 16.76 7.84
C ALA A 101 -2.51 15.54 8.26
N TRP A 102 -2.89 15.47 9.54
CA TRP A 102 -3.80 14.44 10.05
C TRP A 102 -5.19 14.51 9.41
N ALA A 103 -5.76 15.72 9.25
CA ALA A 103 -7.05 15.91 8.61
C ALA A 103 -7.02 15.53 7.12
N ILE A 104 -5.98 15.95 6.39
CA ILE A 104 -5.77 15.58 4.98
C ILE A 104 -5.67 14.06 4.83
N TRP A 105 -4.91 13.40 5.69
CA TRP A 105 -4.79 11.94 5.68
C TRP A 105 -6.14 11.25 5.87
N ARG A 106 -6.95 11.71 6.84
CA ARG A 106 -8.30 11.17 7.09
C ARG A 106 -9.22 11.35 5.88
N PHE A 107 -9.22 12.54 5.30
CA PHE A 107 -10.01 12.84 4.10
C PHE A 107 -9.60 11.96 2.92
N TYR A 108 -8.29 11.83 2.69
CA TYR A 108 -7.74 10.97 1.65
C TYR A 108 -8.17 9.51 1.86
N TYR A 109 -7.98 8.96 3.06
CA TYR A 109 -8.38 7.58 3.39
C TYR A 109 -9.86 7.34 3.10
N LEU A 110 -10.73 8.27 3.53
CA LEU A 110 -12.16 8.17 3.29
C LEU A 110 -12.50 8.19 1.78
N SER A 111 -11.82 9.04 1.00
CA SER A 111 -12.02 9.11 -0.45
C SER A 111 -11.61 7.82 -1.17
N THR A 112 -10.59 7.11 -0.66
CA THR A 112 -10.08 5.87 -1.25
C THR A 112 -10.97 4.64 -1.03
N LEU A 113 -11.94 4.70 -0.11
CA LEU A 113 -12.85 3.58 0.12
C LEU A 113 -13.80 3.37 -1.08
N PRO A 114 -14.04 2.12 -1.50
CA PRO A 114 -14.82 1.85 -2.72
C PRO A 114 -16.33 2.02 -2.52
N THR A 115 -16.85 1.80 -1.30
CA THR A 115 -18.30 1.72 -1.03
C THR A 115 -18.76 2.80 -0.07
N MET A 116 -19.92 3.40 -0.31
CA MET A 116 -20.50 4.45 0.56
C MET A 116 -20.78 3.96 1.98
N GLN A 117 -21.26 2.72 2.14
CA GLN A 117 -21.50 2.12 3.45
C GLN A 117 -20.23 2.06 4.32
N LYS A 118 -19.09 1.70 3.70
CA LYS A 118 -17.80 1.66 4.40
C LYS A 118 -17.33 3.06 4.78
N LYS A 119 -17.51 4.04 3.87
CA LYS A 119 -17.21 5.45 4.15
C LYS A 119 -18.01 5.94 5.36
N LEU A 120 -19.33 5.74 5.35
CA LEU A 120 -20.20 6.21 6.42
C LEU A 120 -19.86 5.56 7.76
N ARG A 121 -19.64 4.23 7.80
CA ARG A 121 -19.24 3.53 9.02
C ARG A 121 -17.97 4.14 9.62
N VAL A 122 -16.92 4.30 8.80
CA VAL A 122 -15.65 4.89 9.25
C VAL A 122 -15.83 6.34 9.71
N MET A 123 -16.68 7.13 9.04
CA MET A 123 -17.00 8.49 9.48
C MET A 123 -17.68 8.50 10.86
N VAL A 124 -18.67 7.64 11.08
CA VAL A 124 -19.38 7.53 12.35
C VAL A 124 -18.42 7.10 13.45
N ASP A 125 -17.57 6.09 13.21
CA ASP A 125 -16.55 5.65 14.16
C ASP A 125 -15.61 6.81 14.54
N TRP A 126 -15.15 7.57 13.56
CA TRP A 126 -14.30 8.74 13.80
C TRP A 126 -15.00 9.88 14.52
N PHE A 127 -16.30 10.02 14.35
CA PHE A 127 -17.13 11.01 15.04
C PHE A 127 -17.34 10.61 16.51
N ILE A 128 -17.63 9.32 16.77
CA ILE A 128 -17.72 8.76 18.12
C ILE A 128 -16.37 8.87 18.83
N ASP A 129 -15.26 8.52 18.18
CA ASP A 129 -13.89 8.67 18.69
C ASP A 129 -13.52 10.14 19.05
N LEU A 130 -14.19 11.12 18.45
CA LEU A 130 -14.01 12.53 18.76
C LEU A 130 -14.81 12.94 20.00
N LEU A 131 -16.01 12.40 20.18
CA LEU A 131 -16.91 12.66 21.30
C LEU A 131 -16.50 11.90 22.57
N PHE A 132 -16.04 10.67 22.41
CA PHE A 132 -15.67 9.77 23.50
C PHE A 132 -14.17 9.47 23.44
N LYS A 133 -13.49 9.56 24.58
CA LYS A 133 -12.10 9.10 24.67
C LYS A 133 -12.08 7.60 24.42
N ARG A 134 -11.20 7.15 23.53
CA ARG A 134 -10.97 5.72 23.30
C ARG A 134 -10.68 5.03 24.62
N ASP A 135 -11.46 4.00 24.93
CA ASP A 135 -11.20 3.16 26.08
C ASP A 135 -9.91 2.37 25.81
N VAL A 136 -8.83 2.78 26.46
CA VAL A 136 -7.53 2.13 26.36
C VAL A 136 -7.42 1.13 27.49
N THR A 137 -7.99 -0.05 27.28
CA THR A 137 -7.73 -1.21 28.14
C THR A 137 -6.26 -1.57 27.96
N ARG A 138 -5.41 -1.10 28.87
CA ARG A 138 -4.02 -1.55 28.94
C ARG A 138 -4.03 -3.01 29.37
N LEU A 139 -3.79 -3.91 28.43
CA LEU A 139 -3.33 -5.24 28.78
C LEU A 139 -1.99 -5.06 29.50
N ARG A 140 -1.97 -5.33 30.80
CA ARG A 140 -0.73 -5.39 31.59
C ARG A 140 0.05 -6.58 31.05
N THR A 141 0.94 -6.35 30.11
CA THR A 141 1.96 -7.33 29.77
C THR A 141 2.81 -7.50 31.03
N PRO A 142 2.96 -8.72 31.56
CA PRO A 142 3.82 -8.95 32.71
C PRO A 142 5.21 -8.47 32.37
N THR A 143 5.81 -7.79 33.34
CA THR A 143 7.19 -7.33 33.25
C THR A 143 8.08 -8.57 33.09
N MET A 144 9.22 -8.46 32.39
CA MET A 144 10.10 -9.61 32.12
C MET A 144 10.51 -10.36 33.40
N SER A 145 10.59 -9.65 34.54
CA SER A 145 10.81 -10.23 35.88
C SER A 145 9.63 -11.07 36.39
N GLU A 146 8.40 -10.62 36.20
CA GLU A 146 7.18 -11.34 36.59
C GLU A 146 7.00 -12.60 35.73
N ALA A 147 7.30 -12.53 34.43
CA ALA A 147 7.26 -13.67 33.52
C ALA A 147 8.28 -14.76 33.89
N PHE A 148 9.48 -14.38 34.33
CA PHE A 148 10.53 -15.31 34.76
C PHE A 148 10.20 -16.02 36.08
N ASN A 149 9.54 -15.32 37.01
CA ASN A 149 9.12 -15.95 38.27
C ASN A 149 7.97 -16.94 38.05
N LEU A 150 7.03 -16.62 37.15
CA LEU A 150 5.93 -17.50 36.77
C LEU A 150 6.39 -18.77 36.01
N SER A 151 7.49 -18.70 35.25
CA SER A 151 8.07 -19.91 34.63
C SER A 151 8.76 -20.79 35.67
N LYS A 152 9.44 -20.19 36.65
CA LYS A 152 10.08 -20.92 37.76
C LYS A 152 9.07 -21.66 38.63
N GLU A 153 7.95 -21.03 38.98
CA GLU A 153 6.89 -21.69 39.78
C GLU A 153 6.21 -22.85 39.06
N LYS A 154 6.16 -22.84 37.72
CA LYS A 154 5.59 -23.94 36.92
C LYS A 154 6.53 -25.12 36.75
N GLU A 155 7.84 -24.94 36.88
CA GLU A 155 8.83 -26.03 36.85
C GLU A 155 8.98 -26.76 38.20
N ILE A 156 8.45 -26.18 39.28
CA ILE A 156 8.54 -26.71 40.65
C ILE A 156 7.31 -27.55 41.05
N LYS A 157 6.31 -27.66 40.17
CA LYS A 157 5.13 -28.53 40.32
C LYS A 157 5.19 -29.70 39.35
#